data_AF-A0A6A5HJ31-F1
#
_entry.id   AF-A0A6A5HJ31-F1
#
_cell.length_a   1.000
_cell.length_b   1.000
_cell.length_c   1.000
_cell.angle_alpha   90.00
_cell.angle_beta   90.00
_cell.angle_gamma   90.00
#
_symmetry.space_group_name_H-M   'P 1'
#
loop_
_entity.id
_entity.type
_entity.pdbx_description
1 polymer ?
#
loop_
_entity_poly.entity_id
_entity_poly.type
_entity_poly.pdbx_seq_one_letter_code
_entity_poly.pdbx_strand_id
1 'polypeptide(L)'
;MQFFNLCSRSSFQKPVTERDAISRKKYFFLLFFLRKFIGLSLHPVYGGHFAFRSVLIFPNVRIPEFCESVPRPILTEPEDVRAALEKFNYNWKDSGFRDFGNPSRRYSTTQMEFFGRPVAERWEVLRPWIDGGAKNID
;
A
#
# COMPACT_ATOMS: atom_id res chain seq x y z
N MET A 1 -3.80 2.48 12.61
CA MET A 1 -3.52 2.11 11.21
C MET A 1 -2.07 1.69 11.14
N GLN A 2 -1.77 0.45 10.79
CA GLN A 2 -0.39 -0.04 10.73
C GLN A 2 0.22 0.29 9.38
N PHE A 3 1.45 0.79 9.37
CA PHE A 3 2.22 1.08 8.17
C PHE A 3 3.35 0.06 8.04
N PHE A 4 3.47 -0.57 6.87
CA PHE A 4 4.57 -1.47 6.55
C PHE A 4 5.43 -0.87 5.45
N ASN A 5 6.74 -0.80 5.68
CA ASN A 5 7.70 -0.38 4.68
C ASN A 5 8.93 -1.28 4.77
N LEU A 6 9.21 -2.06 3.72
CA LEU A 6 10.39 -2.92 3.64
C LEU A 6 11.58 -2.23 2.94
N CYS A 7 11.64 -0.90 2.95
CA CYS A 7 12.82 -0.18 2.47
C CYS A 7 13.90 -0.13 3.57
N SER A 8 14.54 -1.26 3.85
CA SER A 8 15.74 -1.33 4.68
C SER A 8 16.93 -0.76 3.90
N ARG A 9 17.24 0.53 4.10
CA ARG A 9 18.61 1.02 3.90
C ARG A 9 19.46 0.47 5.05
N SER A 10 20.12 -0.66 4.85
CA SER A 10 21.19 -1.10 5.75
C SER A 10 22.43 -0.25 5.52
N SER A 11 22.53 0.87 6.22
CA SER A 11 23.77 1.63 6.38
C SER A 11 24.69 0.89 7.36
N PHE A 12 25.46 -0.07 6.86
CA PHE A 12 26.59 -0.63 7.59
C PHE A 12 27.88 0.00 7.04
N GLN A 13 28.26 1.15 7.59
CA GLN A 13 29.51 1.82 7.26
C GLN A 13 30.66 1.03 7.93
N LYS A 14 31.39 0.21 7.17
CA LYS A 14 32.75 -0.23 7.56
C LYS A 14 33.78 0.60 6.79
N PRO A 15 34.92 0.95 7.41
CA PRO A 15 35.96 1.73 6.74
C PRO A 15 36.56 0.93 5.60
N VAL A 16 36.55 1.50 4.39
CA VAL A 16 37.12 0.93 3.18
C VAL A 16 38.61 1.26 3.15
N THR A 17 39.46 0.24 3.18
CA THR A 17 40.89 0.35 2.86
C THR A 17 41.09 0.11 1.35
N GLU A 18 42.04 0.84 0.78
CA GLU A 18 42.23 1.12 -0.66
C GLU A 18 42.65 -0.09 -1.53
N ARG A 19 42.52 -1.33 -1.05
CA ARG A 19 43.02 -2.54 -1.75
C ARG A 19 41.94 -3.51 -2.25
N ASP A 20 40.65 -3.19 -2.08
CA ASP A 20 39.54 -4.06 -2.51
C ASP A 20 38.93 -3.66 -3.87
N ALA A 21 39.54 -2.72 -4.60
CA ALA A 21 38.99 -2.10 -5.80
C ALA A 21 38.95 -2.99 -7.08
N ILE A 22 39.46 -4.23 -7.04
CA ILE A 22 39.70 -5.00 -8.30
C ILE A 22 38.77 -6.21 -8.51
N SER A 23 37.89 -6.58 -7.57
CA SER A 23 37.07 -7.80 -7.72
C SER A 23 35.57 -7.62 -7.46
N ARG A 24 34.92 -6.65 -8.13
CA ARG A 24 33.45 -6.61 -8.24
C ARG A 24 32.97 -6.21 -9.65
N LYS A 25 33.53 -6.82 -10.69
CA LYS A 25 32.79 -7.06 -11.93
C LYS A 25 31.88 -8.28 -11.72
N LYS A 26 30.73 -8.12 -11.05
CA LYS A 26 29.65 -9.11 -11.06
C LYS A 26 28.32 -8.39 -10.86
N TYR A 27 27.62 -8.20 -11.98
CA TYR A 27 26.20 -7.90 -12.08
C TYR A 27 25.73 -6.55 -11.50
N PHE A 28 26.16 -5.45 -12.13
CA PHE A 28 25.34 -4.25 -12.19
C PHE A 28 24.22 -4.50 -13.22
N PHE A 29 23.28 -5.38 -12.88
CA PHE A 29 22.03 -5.47 -13.61
C PHE A 29 21.24 -4.22 -13.23
N LEU A 30 21.47 -3.15 -13.99
CA LEU A 30 20.63 -1.96 -14.01
C LEU A 30 19.28 -2.36 -14.62
N LEU A 31 18.51 -3.18 -13.91
CA LEU A 31 17.12 -3.44 -14.25
C LEU A 31 16.30 -2.28 -13.70
N PHE A 32 16.40 -1.16 -14.42
CA PHE A 32 15.61 0.05 -14.27
C PHE A 32 14.17 -0.23 -14.75
N PHE A 33 13.48 -1.19 -14.15
CA PHE A 33 12.01 -1.27 -14.27
C PHE A 33 11.42 -0.31 -13.25
N LEU A 34 10.76 0.72 -13.76
CA LEU A 34 10.16 1.87 -13.08
C LEU A 34 8.99 1.51 -12.13
N ARG A 35 9.13 0.50 -11.28
CA ARG A 35 8.14 0.21 -10.23
C ARG A 35 8.84 0.02 -8.89
N LYS A 36 8.83 1.08 -8.09
CA LYS A 36 9.30 1.02 -6.70
C LYS A 36 8.42 0.07 -5.92
N PHE A 37 9.04 -0.79 -5.13
CA PHE A 37 8.33 -1.57 -4.12
C PHE A 37 7.92 -0.60 -2.99
N ILE A 38 6.62 -0.37 -2.84
CA ILE A 38 6.06 0.61 -1.90
C ILE A 38 5.41 -0.08 -0.71
N GLY A 39 5.34 0.68 0.40
CA GLY A 39 4.68 0.25 1.62
C GLY A 39 3.16 0.16 1.48
N LEU A 40 2.57 -0.65 2.35
CA LEU A 40 1.13 -0.83 2.47
C LEU A 40 0.71 -0.40 3.87
N SER A 41 -0.51 0.13 3.99
CA SER A 41 -1.07 0.47 5.28
C SER A 41 -2.44 -0.17 5.47
N LEU A 42 -2.68 -0.73 6.65
CA LEU A 42 -3.90 -1.46 6.98
C LEU A 42 -4.67 -0.77 8.11
N HIS A 43 -5.99 -0.70 7.96
CA HIS A 43 -6.92 -0.16 8.93
C HIS A 43 -7.53 -1.31 9.77
N PRO A 44 -7.66 -1.18 11.10
CA PRO A 44 -8.15 -2.26 11.95
C PRO A 44 -9.59 -2.72 11.64
N VAL A 45 -10.41 -1.85 11.03
CA VAL A 45 -11.80 -2.18 10.63
C VAL A 45 -11.92 -2.55 9.15
N TYR A 46 -11.12 -1.90 8.30
CA TYR A 46 -11.30 -1.94 6.85
C TYR A 46 -10.19 -2.71 6.12
N GLY A 47 -9.14 -3.16 6.82
CA GLY A 47 -7.98 -3.75 6.15
C GLY A 47 -7.41 -2.72 5.17
N GLY A 48 -7.28 -3.07 3.89
CA GLY A 48 -6.91 -2.13 2.82
C GLY A 48 -8.09 -1.53 2.06
N HIS A 49 -9.34 -1.71 2.51
CA HIS A 49 -10.56 -1.15 1.91
C HIS A 49 -10.78 0.32 2.31
N PHE A 50 -9.76 1.15 2.10
CA PHE A 50 -9.83 2.60 2.31
C PHE A 50 -8.72 3.29 1.50
N ALA A 51 -8.74 4.62 1.49
CA ALA A 51 -7.67 5.43 0.92
C ALA A 51 -7.52 6.72 1.72
N PHE A 52 -6.28 7.17 1.89
CA PHE A 52 -6.01 8.53 2.33
C PHE A 52 -6.46 9.53 1.28
N ARG A 53 -6.99 10.67 1.72
CA ARG A 53 -7.53 11.71 0.84
C ARG A 53 -6.79 13.03 1.01
N SER A 54 -6.76 13.54 2.23
CA SER A 54 -6.26 14.88 2.50
C SER A 54 -5.63 14.95 3.88
N VAL A 55 -4.73 15.93 4.05
CA VAL A 55 -4.24 16.38 5.34
C VAL A 55 -4.64 17.85 5.49
N LEU A 56 -5.21 18.20 6.64
CA LEU A 56 -5.58 19.57 6.95
C LEU A 56 -4.52 20.15 7.88
N ILE A 57 -3.86 21.23 7.47
CA ILE A 57 -2.79 21.87 8.22
C ILE A 57 -3.28 23.24 8.65
N PHE A 58 -3.15 23.53 9.94
CA PHE A 58 -3.53 24.80 10.56
C PHE A 58 -2.25 25.52 11.02
N PRO A 59 -1.66 26.41 10.19
CA PRO A 59 -0.32 26.95 10.44
C PRO A 59 -0.15 27.68 11.77
N ASN A 60 -1.26 28.25 12.28
CA ASN A 60 -1.27 29.07 13.49
C ASN A 60 -1.75 28.29 14.74
N VAL A 61 -2.11 27.02 14.61
CA VAL A 61 -2.55 26.19 15.73
C VAL A 61 -1.38 25.35 16.22
N ARG A 62 -1.06 25.44 17.51
CA ARG A 62 -0.02 24.63 18.16
C ARG A 62 -0.66 23.74 19.22
N ILE A 63 -0.26 22.47 19.22
CA ILE A 63 -0.75 21.45 20.16
C ILE A 63 0.44 20.72 20.80
N PRO A 64 1.27 21.42 21.59
CA PRO A 64 2.54 20.86 22.09
C PRO A 64 2.36 19.67 23.04
N GLU A 65 1.23 19.57 23.72
CA GLU A 65 0.91 18.48 24.64
C GLU A 65 0.13 17.33 23.97
N PHE A 66 -0.16 17.43 22.67
CA PHE A 66 -0.86 16.36 21.96
C PHE A 66 0.08 15.17 21.70
N CYS A 67 -0.34 14.00 22.16
CA CYS A 67 0.35 12.73 21.93
C CYS A 67 -0.46 11.87 20.97
N GLU A 68 0.13 11.51 19.81
CA GLU A 68 -0.52 10.56 18.89
C GLU A 68 -0.62 9.16 19.51
N SER A 69 -1.75 8.51 19.28
CA SER A 69 -1.95 7.11 19.67
C SER A 69 -1.09 6.18 18.80
N VAL A 70 -0.44 5.20 19.44
CA VAL A 70 0.30 4.16 18.70
C VAL A 70 -0.69 3.32 17.88
N PRO A 71 -0.41 3.08 16.58
CA PRO A 71 -1.29 2.26 15.77
C PRO A 71 -1.27 0.80 16.21
N ARG A 72 -2.45 0.19 16.33
CA ARG A 72 -2.59 -1.24 16.60
C ARG A 72 -1.94 -2.09 15.48
N PRO A 73 -1.11 -3.09 15.81
CA PRO A 73 -0.63 -4.06 14.83
C PRO A 73 -1.79 -4.97 14.38
N ILE A 74 -1.95 -5.08 13.07
CA ILE A 74 -2.92 -5.89 12.34
C ILE A 74 -2.29 -7.20 11.87
N LEU A 75 -1.05 -7.14 11.37
CA LEU A 75 -0.25 -8.33 11.06
C LEU A 75 0.94 -8.37 12.02
N THR A 76 1.12 -9.50 12.69
CA THR A 76 2.23 -9.73 13.63
C THR A 76 3.34 -10.56 13.01
N GLU A 77 3.00 -11.50 12.14
CA GLU A 77 3.98 -12.40 11.52
C GLU A 77 4.68 -11.75 10.32
N PRO A 78 6.03 -11.79 10.25
CA PRO A 78 6.79 -11.22 9.13
C PRO A 78 6.38 -11.78 7.76
N GLU A 79 6.00 -13.06 7.72
CA GLU A 79 5.57 -13.78 6.52
C GLU A 79 4.27 -13.20 5.97
N ASP A 80 3.32 -12.86 6.84
CA ASP A 80 2.06 -12.22 6.47
C ASP A 80 2.29 -10.80 5.97
N VAL A 81 3.19 -10.05 6.60
CA VAL A 81 3.59 -8.71 6.15
C VAL A 81 4.20 -8.77 4.76
N ARG A 82 5.12 -9.71 4.52
CA ARG A 82 5.74 -9.90 3.22
C ARG A 82 4.69 -10.30 2.17
N ALA A 83 3.81 -11.24 2.48
CA ALA A 83 2.73 -11.66 1.58
C ALA A 83 1.78 -10.52 1.23
N ALA A 84 1.41 -9.67 2.21
CA ALA A 84 0.58 -8.50 1.98
C ALA A 84 1.25 -7.49 1.05
N LEU A 85 2.54 -7.24 1.26
CA LEU A 85 3.32 -6.31 0.44
C LEU A 85 3.55 -6.84 -0.97
N GLU A 86 3.83 -8.13 -1.15
CA GLU A 86 3.94 -8.77 -2.47
C GLU A 86 2.61 -8.69 -3.21
N LYS A 87 1.50 -9.05 -2.55
CA LYS A 87 0.16 -8.99 -3.17
C LYS A 87 -0.22 -7.55 -3.56
N PHE A 88 0.14 -6.57 -2.74
CA PHE A 88 -0.06 -5.16 -3.08
C PHE A 88 0.78 -4.72 -4.27
N ASN A 89 2.08 -5.02 -4.29
CA ASN A 89 2.98 -4.49 -5.33
C ASN A 89 2.84 -5.24 -6.68
N TYR A 90 2.47 -6.52 -6.67
CA TYR A 90 2.39 -7.35 -7.86
C TYR A 90 0.96 -7.62 -8.34
N ASN A 91 -0.02 -7.60 -7.44
CA ASN A 91 -1.39 -8.06 -7.72
C ASN A 91 -2.50 -7.08 -7.29
N TRP A 92 -2.21 -5.78 -7.03
CA TRP A 92 -3.20 -4.83 -6.49
C TRP A 92 -4.57 -4.78 -7.20
N LYS A 93 -4.62 -5.10 -8.50
CA LYS A 93 -5.87 -5.08 -9.28
C LYS A 93 -6.89 -6.11 -8.82
N ASP A 94 -6.45 -7.22 -8.23
CA ASP A 94 -7.34 -8.25 -7.67
C ASP A 94 -7.98 -7.81 -6.33
N SER A 95 -7.52 -6.68 -5.76
CA SER A 95 -7.93 -6.15 -4.45
C SER A 95 -7.73 -7.09 -3.25
N GLY A 96 -7.13 -8.26 -3.43
CA GLY A 96 -6.97 -9.26 -2.37
C GLY A 96 -5.98 -8.85 -1.28
N PHE A 97 -5.09 -7.88 -1.54
CA PHE A 97 -4.25 -7.27 -0.50
C PHE A 97 -5.08 -6.51 0.56
N ARG A 98 -6.33 -6.14 0.24
CA ARG A 98 -7.20 -5.38 1.13
C ARG A 98 -7.80 -6.23 2.25
N ASP A 99 -7.82 -7.55 2.08
CA ASP A 99 -8.42 -8.48 3.04
C ASP A 99 -7.45 -8.92 4.16
N PHE A 100 -6.18 -8.51 4.10
CA PHE A 100 -5.23 -8.74 5.19
C PHE A 100 -5.72 -8.04 6.46
N GLY A 101 -5.74 -8.80 7.57
CA GLY A 101 -6.31 -8.35 8.85
C GLY A 101 -7.80 -8.65 9.02
N ASN A 102 -8.41 -9.44 8.11
CA ASN A 102 -9.80 -9.89 8.19
C ASN A 102 -10.80 -8.74 8.44
N PRO A 103 -10.90 -7.79 7.49
CA PRO A 103 -11.74 -6.61 7.67
C PRO A 103 -13.22 -6.96 7.78
N SER A 104 -13.90 -6.29 8.70
CA SER A 104 -15.35 -6.45 8.90
C SER A 104 -16.17 -5.67 7.87
N ARG A 105 -15.57 -4.64 7.25
CA ARG A 105 -16.21 -3.80 6.23
C ARG A 105 -15.31 -3.72 5.01
N ARG A 106 -15.89 -4.02 3.85
CA ARG A 106 -15.18 -4.12 2.56
C ARG A 106 -15.79 -3.17 1.54
N TYR A 107 -15.02 -2.88 0.50
CA TYR A 107 -15.59 -2.29 -0.71
C TYR A 107 -16.56 -3.28 -1.37
N SER A 108 -17.60 -2.75 -2.02
CA SER A 108 -18.49 -3.56 -2.85
C SER A 108 -17.75 -4.16 -4.04
N THR A 109 -18.35 -5.16 -4.68
CA THR A 109 -17.76 -5.80 -5.86
C THR A 109 -17.57 -4.80 -6.99
N THR A 110 -18.57 -3.94 -7.22
CA THR A 110 -18.52 -2.85 -8.20
C THR A 110 -17.39 -1.86 -7.91
N GLN A 111 -17.18 -1.49 -6.64
CA GLN A 111 -16.14 -0.53 -6.27
C GLN A 111 -14.73 -1.12 -6.45
N MET A 112 -14.53 -2.41 -6.15
CA MET A 112 -13.25 -3.08 -6.40
C MET A 112 -12.96 -3.19 -7.91
N GLU A 113 -13.96 -3.52 -8.71
CA GLU A 113 -13.85 -3.56 -10.17
C GLU A 113 -13.51 -2.17 -10.74
N PHE A 114 -14.22 -1.14 -10.29
CA PHE A 114 -13.97 0.25 -10.70
C PHE A 114 -12.50 0.66 -10.45
N PHE A 115 -11.95 0.38 -9.26
CA PHE A 115 -10.56 0.75 -8.95
C PHE A 115 -9.53 -0.15 -9.64
N GLY A 116 -9.85 -1.42 -9.90
CA GLY A 116 -8.97 -2.36 -10.61
C GLY A 116 -8.80 -2.05 -12.10
N ARG A 117 -9.79 -1.36 -12.71
CA ARG A 117 -9.74 -0.95 -14.12
C ARG A 117 -8.93 0.34 -14.37
N PRO A 118 -8.31 0.47 -15.56
CA PRO A 118 -7.76 1.74 -16.04
C PRO A 118 -8.83 2.84 -16.03
N VAL A 119 -8.43 4.09 -15.76
CA VAL A 119 -9.35 5.24 -15.60
C VAL A 119 -10.33 5.38 -16.78
N ALA A 120 -9.86 5.17 -18.00
CA ALA A 120 -10.68 5.28 -19.21
C ALA A 120 -11.84 4.27 -19.28
N GLU A 121 -11.72 3.12 -18.63
CA GLU A 121 -12.71 2.03 -18.67
C GLU A 121 -13.68 2.06 -17.48
N ARG A 122 -13.51 3.01 -16.56
CA ARG A 122 -14.25 3.04 -15.29
C ARG A 122 -15.70 3.46 -15.44
N TRP A 123 -16.02 4.28 -16.42
CA TRP A 123 -17.39 4.75 -16.65
C TRP A 123 -18.33 3.60 -17.02
N GLU A 124 -17.83 2.59 -17.74
CA GLU A 124 -18.61 1.40 -18.09
C GLU A 124 -19.08 0.61 -16.87
N VAL A 125 -18.27 0.60 -15.80
CA VAL A 125 -18.63 -0.05 -14.53
C VAL A 125 -19.81 0.65 -13.86
N LEU A 126 -19.93 1.97 -14.01
CA LEU A 126 -20.97 2.78 -13.39
C LEU A 126 -22.22 2.93 -14.27
N ARG A 127 -22.15 2.58 -15.55
CA ARG A 127 -23.26 2.69 -16.52
C ARG A 127 -24.57 2.06 -15.99
N PRO A 128 -24.57 0.85 -15.38
CA PRO A 128 -25.80 0.27 -14.83
C PRO A 128 -26.49 1.12 -13.75
N TRP A 129 -25.75 1.96 -13.02
CA TRP A 129 -26.31 2.82 -11.97
C TRP A 129 -27.05 4.03 -12.54
N ILE A 130 -26.67 4.47 -13.75
CA ILE A 130 -27.30 5.60 -14.45
C ILE A 130 -28.53 5.11 -15.23
N ASP A 131 -28.41 3.96 -15.89
CA ASP A 131 -29.45 3.42 -16.77
C ASP A 131 -30.58 2.69 -16.01
N GLY A 132 -30.59 2.75 -14.67
CA GLY A 132 -31.59 2.08 -13.82
C GLY A 132 -31.45 0.56 -13.75
N GLY A 133 -30.34 0.00 -14.23
CA GLY A 133 -30.04 -1.43 -14.26
C GLY A 133 -29.41 -2.00 -12.99
N ALA A 134 -29.01 -1.15 -12.03
CA ALA A 134 -28.42 -1.56 -10.77
C ALA A 134 -29.49 -2.20 -9.84
N LYS A 135 -29.79 -3.47 -10.08
CA LYS A 135 -30.83 -4.18 -9.33
C LYS A 135 -30.41 -4.55 -7.91
N ASN A 136 -29.12 -4.50 -7.59
CA ASN A 136 -28.60 -4.63 -6.24
C ASN A 136 -27.31 -3.79 -6.15
N ILE A 137 -27.30 -2.78 -5.28
CA ILE A 137 -26.09 -2.09 -4.87
C ILE A 137 -25.64 -2.81 -3.60
N ASP A 138 -24.62 -3.66 -3.72
CA ASP A 138 -23.96 -4.35 -2.61
C ASP A 138 -23.26 -3.40 -1.63
#